data_AF-A0AAD1M6K0-F1
#
_entry.id   AF-A0AAD1M6K0-F1
#
_cell.length_a   1.000
_cell.length_b   1.000
_cell.length_c   1.000
_cell.angle_alpha   90.00
_cell.angle_beta   90.00
_cell.angle_gamma   90.00
#
_symmetry.space_group_name_H-M   'P 1'
#
loop_
_entity.id
_entity.type
_entity.pdbx_description
1 polymer ?
#
loop_
_entity_poly.entity_id
_entity_poly.type
_entity_poly.pdbx_seq_one_letter_code
_entity_poly.pdbx_strand_id
1 'polypeptide(L)'
;MAYAGPPPQSWPTHPPFQRKIRKVGAPLGVLILLGVIAGLIVIGLTALNPVGASVGFVLSGVAMAVVVFAYIWLDRWEPEPPRLLIFAFLWGASVAVILSVIIGLVLESMLAGGVSEDVSWVSVAVGAPVVEEAAKGAFLLLMMTGRRRHELNSLTDCLVYAGLVGAGFAWLEDILYIADGTSLGDSLLTAAVRLIMGPFAHSLFTTMFGIGVWFALHKRSSLAKAGCILLGYLAAVIMHALWNGSSLIGPETYFAVYFFWMVPVFVFAIILAVQSRRKEQRIVAEKLPGMVAAQLVTPSEATWLNSIRNRKLAIAHAHRIGGKPARKAVENFAAQVVELAFVRDRIDRGFGDERVYAMQTEEAYAVHAARMSAPALAGLAGFHAPPVR
;
A
#
# COMPACT_ATOMS: atom_id res chain seq x y z
N MET A 1 48.18 -7.72 50.31
CA MET A 1 48.05 -7.22 48.93
C MET A 1 46.60 -7.41 48.50
N ALA A 2 45.80 -6.34 48.47
CA ALA A 2 44.41 -6.39 48.03
C ALA A 2 44.37 -6.23 46.50
N TYR A 3 43.74 -7.18 45.80
CA TYR A 3 43.48 -7.08 44.37
C TYR A 3 42.51 -5.93 44.13
N ALA A 4 42.97 -4.86 43.47
CA ALA A 4 42.09 -3.85 42.91
C ALA A 4 41.36 -4.48 41.72
N GLY A 5 40.04 -4.62 41.81
CA GLY A 5 39.21 -5.07 40.70
C GLY A 5 39.32 -4.13 39.49
N PRO A 6 39.00 -4.61 38.28
CA PRO A 6 39.05 -3.77 37.09
C PRO A 6 38.14 -2.54 37.26
N PRO A 7 38.56 -1.37 36.77
CA PRO A 7 37.76 -0.16 36.90
C PRO A 7 36.39 -0.35 36.23
N PRO A 8 35.31 0.25 36.77
CA PRO A 8 34.01 0.20 36.13
C PRO A 8 34.11 0.77 34.71
N GLN A 9 33.79 -0.06 33.71
CA GLN A 9 33.64 0.41 32.34
C GLN A 9 32.53 1.46 32.31
N SER A 10 32.92 2.72 32.16
CA SER A 10 32.00 3.79 31.80
C SER A 10 31.51 3.51 30.39
N TRP A 11 30.31 2.94 30.28
CA TRP A 11 29.60 2.91 29.01
C TRP A 11 29.51 4.35 28.52
N PRO A 12 30.05 4.69 27.33
CA PRO A 12 29.85 6.01 26.78
C PRO A 12 28.35 6.23 26.65
N THR A 13 27.82 7.20 27.40
CA THR A 13 26.47 7.72 27.22
C THR A 13 26.43 8.47 25.90
N HIS A 14 26.47 7.72 24.80
CA HIS A 14 26.10 8.29 23.52
C HIS A 14 24.65 8.79 23.66
N PRO A 15 24.34 10.01 23.20
CA PRO A 15 22.95 10.47 23.16
C PRO A 15 22.10 9.40 22.46
N PRO A 16 20.85 9.17 22.90
CA PRO A 16 20.02 8.12 22.32
C PRO A 16 20.04 8.30 20.81
N PHE A 17 20.57 7.30 20.10
CA PHE A 17 20.70 7.33 18.64
C PHE A 17 19.43 7.91 18.06
N GLN A 18 19.55 9.08 17.41
CA GLN A 18 18.42 9.81 16.87
C GLN A 18 17.65 8.83 16.00
N ARG A 19 16.42 8.52 16.42
CA ARG A 19 15.46 7.73 15.66
C ARG A 19 15.47 8.28 14.24
N LYS A 20 15.99 7.53 13.25
CA LYS A 20 15.84 7.92 11.85
C LYS A 20 14.33 8.04 11.65
N ILE A 21 13.82 9.27 11.58
CA ILE A 21 12.57 9.54 10.89
C ILE A 21 12.84 8.95 9.51
N ARG A 22 12.13 7.89 9.12
CA ARG A 22 12.16 7.40 7.74
C ARG A 22 11.85 8.61 6.86
N LYS A 23 12.88 9.28 6.33
CA LYS A 23 12.79 10.41 5.40
C LYS A 23 12.41 9.87 4.01
N VAL A 24 11.51 8.90 3.98
CA VAL A 24 11.08 8.17 2.79
C VAL A 24 9.65 8.57 2.42
N GLY A 25 8.95 9.32 3.28
CA GLY A 25 7.65 9.93 2.96
C GLY A 25 7.72 11.02 1.89
N ALA A 26 6.62 11.21 1.17
CA ALA A 26 6.46 12.35 0.28
C ALA A 26 6.67 13.68 1.05
N PRO A 27 7.32 14.69 0.46
CA PRO A 27 7.46 16.00 1.09
C PRO A 27 6.08 16.55 1.46
N LEU A 28 5.96 17.15 2.65
CA LEU A 28 4.67 17.66 3.13
C LEU A 28 4.06 18.66 2.15
N GLY A 29 4.89 19.51 1.51
CA GLY A 29 4.45 20.43 0.47
C GLY A 29 3.84 19.72 -0.76
N VAL A 30 4.35 18.55 -1.15
CA VAL A 30 3.76 17.75 -2.24
C VAL A 30 2.41 17.21 -1.81
N LEU A 31 2.28 16.68 -0.60
CA LEU A 31 0.99 16.17 -0.10
C LEU A 31 -0.06 17.28 -0.03
N ILE A 32 0.32 18.46 0.45
CA ILE A 32 -0.56 19.63 0.50
C ILE A 32 -0.99 20.02 -0.92
N LEU A 33 -0.04 20.10 -1.87
CA LEU A 33 -0.34 20.44 -3.25
C LEU A 33 -1.34 19.44 -3.89
N LEU A 34 -1.09 18.13 -3.76
CA LEU A 34 -2.00 17.11 -4.30
C LEU A 34 -3.39 17.16 -3.65
N GLY A 35 -3.44 17.38 -2.33
CA GLY A 35 -4.69 17.54 -1.60
C GLY A 35 -5.46 18.79 -2.02
N VAL A 36 -4.77 19.91 -2.25
CA VAL A 36 -5.36 21.14 -2.78
C VAL A 36 -5.91 20.91 -4.18
N ILE A 37 -5.16 20.24 -5.05
CA ILE A 37 -5.62 19.92 -6.41
C ILE A 37 -6.90 19.06 -6.37
N ALA A 38 -6.90 17.96 -5.61
CA ALA A 38 -8.07 17.10 -5.47
C ALA A 38 -9.27 17.88 -4.88
N GLY A 39 -9.02 18.71 -3.85
CA GLY A 39 -10.03 19.56 -3.23
C GLY A 39 -10.63 20.58 -4.19
N LEU A 40 -9.80 21.24 -5.02
CA LEU A 40 -10.25 22.20 -6.03
C LEU A 40 -11.13 21.53 -7.10
N ILE A 41 -10.80 20.30 -7.51
CA ILE A 41 -11.64 19.52 -8.44
C ILE A 41 -13.01 19.29 -7.80
N VAL A 42 -13.06 18.78 -6.57
CA VAL A 42 -14.33 18.53 -5.86
C VAL A 42 -15.14 19.81 -5.64
N ILE A 43 -14.48 20.93 -5.31
CA ILE A 43 -15.13 22.24 -5.19
C ILE A 43 -15.73 22.68 -6.52
N GLY A 44 -14.99 22.52 -7.62
CA GLY A 44 -15.48 22.82 -8.97
C GLY A 44 -16.72 22.00 -9.32
N LEU A 45 -16.71 20.69 -9.06
CA LEU A 45 -17.86 19.82 -9.29
C LEU A 45 -19.06 20.21 -8.43
N THR A 46 -18.82 20.57 -7.17
CA THR A 46 -19.88 21.02 -6.26
C THR A 46 -20.48 22.34 -6.71
N ALA A 47 -19.70 23.24 -7.31
CA ALA A 47 -20.21 24.48 -7.88
C ALA A 47 -21.10 24.25 -9.12
N LEU A 48 -20.84 23.19 -9.90
CA LEU A 48 -21.62 22.83 -11.09
C LEU A 48 -22.90 22.05 -10.74
N ASN A 49 -22.80 21.02 -9.90
CA ASN A 49 -23.93 20.23 -9.42
C ASN A 49 -23.79 19.93 -7.92
N PRO A 50 -24.29 20.81 -7.03
CA PRO A 50 -24.11 20.66 -5.59
C PRO A 50 -24.68 19.36 -5.03
N VAL A 51 -25.84 18.93 -5.54
CA VAL A 51 -26.55 17.74 -5.06
C VAL A 51 -25.80 16.49 -5.51
N GLY A 52 -25.56 16.34 -6.81
CA GLY A 52 -24.85 15.19 -7.37
C GLY A 52 -23.44 15.04 -6.79
N ALA A 53 -22.69 16.14 -6.70
CA ALA A 53 -21.34 16.12 -6.12
C ALA A 53 -21.34 15.77 -4.63
N SER A 54 -22.32 16.24 -3.85
CA SER A 54 -22.43 15.89 -2.43
C SER A 54 -22.75 14.41 -2.25
N VAL A 55 -23.69 13.87 -3.03
CA VAL A 55 -24.02 12.43 -3.04
C VAL A 55 -22.80 11.61 -3.44
N GLY A 56 -22.13 11.99 -4.52
CA GLY A 56 -20.91 11.35 -5.00
C GLY A 56 -19.81 11.34 -3.93
N PHE A 57 -19.53 12.50 -3.33
CA PHE A 57 -18.49 12.64 -2.30
C PHE A 57 -18.74 11.74 -1.09
N VAL A 58 -19.97 11.74 -0.58
CA VAL A 58 -20.34 10.95 0.60
C VAL A 58 -20.30 9.46 0.29
N LEU A 59 -20.99 9.01 -0.76
CA LEU A 59 -21.10 7.58 -1.06
C LEU A 59 -19.76 6.99 -1.52
N SER A 60 -19.05 7.68 -2.42
CA SER A 60 -17.70 7.28 -2.84
C SER A 60 -16.71 7.30 -1.67
N GLY A 61 -16.79 8.31 -0.80
CA GLY A 61 -15.95 8.39 0.41
C GLY A 61 -16.16 7.19 1.34
N VAL A 62 -17.41 6.76 1.56
CA VAL A 62 -17.72 5.57 2.37
C VAL A 62 -17.19 4.30 1.70
N ALA A 63 -17.44 4.12 0.40
CA ALA A 63 -16.99 2.95 -0.33
C ALA A 63 -15.44 2.85 -0.33
N MET A 64 -14.75 3.94 -0.65
CA MET A 64 -13.29 3.97 -0.69
C MET A 64 -12.65 3.86 0.68
N ALA A 65 -13.31 4.31 1.75
CA ALA A 65 -12.85 4.03 3.11
C ALA A 65 -12.78 2.52 3.37
N VAL A 66 -13.79 1.75 2.94
CA VAL A 66 -13.77 0.28 3.07
C VAL A 66 -12.60 -0.33 2.29
N VAL A 67 -12.36 0.12 1.07
CA VAL A 67 -11.24 -0.33 0.22
C VAL A 67 -9.89 -0.02 0.89
N VAL A 68 -9.70 1.21 1.36
CA VAL A 68 -8.49 1.64 2.06
C VAL A 68 -8.27 0.81 3.34
N PHE A 69 -9.33 0.56 4.11
CA PHE A 69 -9.23 -0.30 5.30
C PHE A 69 -8.86 -1.74 4.97
N ALA A 70 -9.33 -2.28 3.84
CA ALA A 70 -8.93 -3.61 3.38
C ALA A 70 -7.43 -3.69 3.08
N TYR A 71 -6.86 -2.67 2.42
CA TYR A 71 -5.42 -2.58 2.16
C TYR A 71 -4.59 -2.37 3.44
N ILE A 72 -5.04 -1.51 4.36
CA ILE A 72 -4.37 -1.33 5.67
C ILE A 72 -4.45 -2.62 6.52
N TRP A 73 -5.53 -3.40 6.38
CA TRP A 73 -5.64 -4.69 7.05
C TRP A 73 -4.70 -5.74 6.46
N LEU A 74 -4.49 -5.70 5.15
CA LEU A 74 -3.55 -6.55 4.45
C LEU A 74 -2.12 -6.29 4.94
N ASP A 75 -1.73 -5.02 5.01
CA ASP A 75 -0.40 -4.51 5.37
C ASP A 75 -0.10 -4.50 6.89
N ARG A 76 -0.43 -5.58 7.59
CA ARG A 76 -0.40 -5.59 9.07
C ARG A 76 0.93 -6.00 9.69
N TRP A 77 1.80 -6.66 8.93
CA TRP A 77 3.08 -7.17 9.44
C TRP A 77 4.17 -6.12 9.43
N GLU A 78 4.34 -5.43 8.31
CA GLU A 78 5.31 -4.35 8.07
C GLU A 78 4.53 -3.08 7.65
N PRO A 79 3.83 -2.39 8.57
CA PRO A 79 2.96 -1.29 8.19
C PRO A 79 3.73 -0.17 7.49
N GLU A 80 3.30 0.14 6.28
CA GLU A 80 3.91 1.16 5.43
C GLU A 80 3.79 2.57 6.05
N PRO A 81 4.74 3.49 5.77
CA PRO A 81 4.69 4.85 6.28
C PRO A 81 3.38 5.55 5.88
N PRO A 82 2.58 6.08 6.83
CA PRO A 82 1.28 6.67 6.52
C PRO A 82 1.34 7.79 5.47
N ARG A 83 2.46 8.52 5.42
CA ARG A 83 2.68 9.57 4.43
C ARG A 83 2.77 9.04 3.00
N LEU A 84 3.28 7.82 2.80
CA LEU A 84 3.35 7.20 1.48
C LEU A 84 2.00 6.60 1.08
N LEU A 85 1.23 6.06 2.03
CA LEU A 85 -0.15 5.63 1.78
C LEU A 85 -1.04 6.80 1.37
N ILE A 86 -0.93 7.94 2.07
CA ILE A 86 -1.62 9.18 1.69
C ILE A 86 -1.12 9.69 0.34
N PHE A 87 0.19 9.62 0.08
CA PHE A 87 0.74 10.00 -1.22
C PHE A 87 0.20 9.15 -2.36
N ALA A 88 0.07 7.83 -2.17
CA ALA A 88 -0.51 6.90 -3.15
C ALA A 88 -1.97 7.25 -3.46
N PHE A 89 -2.79 7.40 -2.42
CA PHE A 89 -4.19 7.77 -2.58
C PHE A 89 -4.33 9.14 -3.28
N LEU A 90 -3.61 10.16 -2.81
CA LEU A 90 -3.69 11.50 -3.39
C LEU A 90 -3.13 11.56 -4.80
N TRP A 91 -2.11 10.76 -5.14
CA TRP A 91 -1.64 10.64 -6.53
C TRP A 91 -2.77 10.16 -7.44
N GLY A 92 -3.47 9.08 -7.04
CA GLY A 92 -4.64 8.57 -7.73
C GLY A 92 -5.73 9.62 -7.88
N ALA A 93 -6.09 10.29 -6.77
CA ALA A 93 -7.17 11.27 -6.69
C ALA A 93 -6.84 12.66 -7.26
N SER A 94 -5.66 12.85 -7.88
CA SER A 94 -5.29 14.15 -8.46
C SER A 94 -4.48 14.00 -9.73
N VAL A 95 -3.17 13.75 -9.60
CA VAL A 95 -2.23 13.68 -10.73
C VAL A 95 -2.68 12.64 -11.75
N ALA A 96 -3.08 11.45 -11.31
CA ALA A 96 -3.50 10.41 -12.23
C ALA A 96 -4.75 10.83 -13.02
N VAL A 97 -5.77 11.42 -12.38
CA VAL A 97 -6.96 11.93 -13.08
C VAL A 97 -6.61 13.06 -14.05
N ILE A 98 -5.83 14.06 -13.62
CA ILE A 98 -5.44 15.19 -14.47
C ILE A 98 -4.64 14.73 -15.68
N LEU A 99 -3.64 13.87 -15.48
CA LEU A 99 -2.86 13.30 -16.58
C LEU A 99 -3.76 12.52 -17.53
N SER A 100 -4.75 11.80 -17.00
CA SER A 100 -5.64 11.01 -17.83
C SER A 100 -6.53 11.87 -18.72
N VAL A 101 -7.10 12.94 -18.16
CA VAL A 101 -7.90 13.91 -18.91
C VAL A 101 -7.04 14.61 -19.97
N ILE A 102 -5.86 15.14 -19.60
CA ILE A 102 -5.00 15.88 -20.54
C ILE A 102 -4.55 14.98 -21.69
N ILE A 103 -4.04 13.78 -21.39
CA ILE A 103 -3.53 12.86 -22.41
C ILE A 103 -4.70 12.35 -23.27
N GLY A 104 -5.87 12.07 -22.66
CA GLY A 104 -7.08 11.68 -23.37
C GLY A 104 -7.48 12.72 -24.43
N LEU A 105 -7.57 14.00 -24.03
CA LEU A 105 -7.91 15.11 -24.93
C LEU A 105 -6.90 15.26 -26.08
N VAL A 106 -5.60 15.10 -25.79
CA VAL A 106 -4.55 15.16 -26.82
C VAL A 106 -4.72 14.00 -27.81
N LEU A 107 -4.89 12.77 -27.34
CA LEU A 107 -5.06 11.61 -28.20
C LEU A 107 -6.32 11.72 -29.07
N GLU A 108 -7.42 12.18 -28.52
CA GLU A 108 -8.66 12.41 -29.26
C GLU A 108 -8.46 13.44 -30.37
N SER A 109 -7.79 14.56 -30.07
CA SER A 109 -7.48 15.60 -31.07
C SER A 109 -6.58 15.09 -32.22
N MET A 110 -5.69 14.14 -31.93
CA MET A 110 -4.81 13.53 -32.94
C MET A 110 -5.52 12.48 -33.80
N LEU A 111 -6.46 11.73 -33.22
CA LEU A 111 -7.15 10.63 -33.90
C LEU A 111 -8.36 11.10 -34.73
N ALA A 112 -9.09 12.09 -34.26
CA ALA A 112 -10.33 12.54 -34.89
C ALA A 112 -10.13 13.60 -35.98
N GLY A 113 -8.91 14.13 -36.18
CA GLY A 113 -8.63 15.15 -37.21
C GLY A 113 -9.39 16.47 -37.03
N GLY A 114 -9.99 16.65 -35.85
CA GLY A 114 -11.00 17.65 -35.49
C GLY A 114 -11.85 17.12 -34.34
N VAL A 115 -12.57 17.98 -33.62
CA VAL A 115 -13.48 17.53 -32.55
C VAL A 115 -14.74 16.96 -33.21
N SER A 116 -14.84 15.64 -33.40
CA SER A 116 -16.13 15.01 -33.65
C SER A 116 -16.95 15.05 -32.36
N GLU A 117 -18.25 15.38 -32.44
CA GLU A 117 -19.12 15.45 -31.25
C GLU A 117 -19.33 14.08 -30.58
N ASP A 118 -19.09 12.97 -31.30
CA ASP A 118 -19.22 11.62 -30.78
C ASP A 118 -17.88 11.07 -30.24
N VAL A 119 -17.85 10.74 -28.95
CA VAL A 119 -16.73 10.03 -28.33
C VAL A 119 -16.70 8.60 -28.90
N SER A 120 -15.64 8.27 -29.64
CA SER A 120 -15.48 6.96 -30.27
C SER A 120 -15.46 5.82 -29.25
N TRP A 121 -16.12 4.69 -29.54
CA TRP A 121 -16.03 3.49 -28.70
C TRP A 121 -14.58 3.06 -28.44
N VAL A 122 -13.66 3.33 -29.38
CA VAL A 122 -12.22 3.04 -29.24
C VAL A 122 -11.59 3.90 -28.17
N SER A 123 -11.95 5.19 -28.07
CA SER A 123 -11.39 6.08 -27.05
C SER A 123 -11.85 5.68 -25.65
N VAL A 124 -13.11 5.28 -25.47
CA VAL A 124 -13.65 4.84 -24.17
C VAL A 124 -13.16 3.45 -23.77
N ALA A 125 -13.20 2.48 -24.69
CA ALA A 125 -12.88 1.09 -24.38
C ALA A 125 -11.37 0.80 -24.36
N VAL A 126 -10.55 1.56 -25.08
CA VAL A 126 -9.11 1.29 -25.21
C VAL A 126 -8.28 2.50 -24.80
N GLY A 127 -8.59 3.68 -25.33
CA GLY A 127 -7.83 4.91 -25.08
C GLY A 127 -7.75 5.27 -23.59
N ALA A 128 -8.91 5.38 -22.93
CA ALA A 128 -9.01 5.70 -21.51
C ALA A 128 -8.27 4.67 -20.63
N PRO A 129 -8.51 3.34 -20.74
CA PRO A 129 -7.77 2.35 -19.96
C PRO A 129 -6.25 2.41 -20.12
N VAL A 130 -5.74 2.60 -21.35
CA VAL A 130 -4.29 2.75 -21.62
C VAL A 130 -3.73 3.95 -20.85
N VAL A 131 -4.35 5.10 -21.05
CA VAL A 131 -3.88 6.36 -20.47
C VAL A 131 -3.98 6.34 -18.95
N GLU A 132 -5.10 5.89 -18.43
CA GLU A 132 -5.36 5.93 -17.00
C GLU A 132 -4.48 4.95 -16.23
N GLU A 133 -4.32 3.71 -16.71
CA GLU A 133 -3.43 2.76 -16.03
C GLU A 133 -1.97 3.20 -16.15
N ALA A 134 -1.58 3.94 -17.19
CA ALA A 134 -0.26 4.55 -17.27
C ALA A 134 -0.09 5.68 -16.24
N ALA A 135 -1.09 6.55 -16.09
CA ALA A 135 -1.09 7.65 -15.14
C ALA A 135 -1.08 7.16 -13.67
N LYS A 136 -1.85 6.10 -13.37
CA LYS A 136 -1.83 5.41 -12.08
C LYS A 136 -0.47 4.70 -11.88
N GLY A 137 -0.03 3.93 -12.86
CA GLY A 137 1.22 3.15 -12.82
C GLY A 137 2.49 3.99 -12.69
N ALA A 138 2.47 5.24 -13.16
CA ALA A 138 3.57 6.19 -12.99
C ALA A 138 3.96 6.40 -11.51
N PHE A 139 3.00 6.27 -10.58
CA PHE A 139 3.30 6.27 -9.15
C PHE A 139 4.24 5.13 -8.75
N LEU A 140 3.95 3.91 -9.23
CA LEU A 140 4.76 2.74 -8.91
C LEU A 140 6.16 2.85 -9.51
N LEU A 141 6.27 3.38 -10.74
CA LEU A 141 7.56 3.65 -11.35
C LEU A 141 8.35 4.70 -10.55
N LEU A 142 7.69 5.75 -10.06
CA LEU A 142 8.31 6.72 -9.15
C LEU A 142 8.78 6.05 -7.86
N MET A 143 7.98 5.15 -7.27
CA MET A 143 8.37 4.37 -6.10
C MET A 143 9.57 3.45 -6.34
N MET A 144 9.80 2.98 -7.58
CA MET A 144 10.98 2.19 -7.93
C MET A 144 12.30 2.99 -7.93
N THR A 145 12.24 4.32 -7.74
CA THR A 145 13.40 5.21 -7.78
C THR A 145 13.89 5.66 -6.40
N GLY A 146 15.19 5.99 -6.33
CA GLY A 146 15.80 6.63 -5.16
C GLY A 146 15.60 5.86 -3.84
N ARG A 147 15.27 6.58 -2.77
CA ARG A 147 15.05 6.00 -1.44
C ARG A 147 13.72 5.27 -1.29
N ARG A 148 12.70 5.62 -2.09
CA ARG A 148 11.35 5.05 -2.00
C ARG A 148 11.29 3.59 -2.41
N ARG A 149 12.26 3.16 -3.23
CA ARG A 149 12.43 1.76 -3.62
C ARG A 149 12.55 0.81 -2.43
N HIS A 150 13.05 1.29 -1.29
CA HIS A 150 13.19 0.49 -0.08
C HIS A 150 11.86 0.23 0.64
N GLU A 151 10.76 0.81 0.18
CA GLU A 151 9.41 0.52 0.67
C GLU A 151 8.66 -0.37 -0.36
N LEU A 152 9.37 -0.97 -1.33
CA LEU A 152 8.82 -1.99 -2.23
C LEU A 152 9.62 -3.28 -2.06
N ASN A 153 9.43 -3.95 -0.93
CA ASN A 153 10.24 -5.08 -0.49
C ASN A 153 9.51 -6.41 -0.56
N SER A 154 8.20 -6.35 -0.42
CA SER A 154 7.30 -7.49 -0.43
C SER A 154 6.31 -7.38 -1.59
N LEU A 155 5.62 -8.49 -1.87
CA LEU A 155 4.50 -8.46 -2.80
C LEU A 155 3.38 -7.58 -2.23
N THR A 156 3.12 -7.69 -0.93
CA THR A 156 2.08 -6.94 -0.22
C THR A 156 2.25 -5.44 -0.40
N ASP A 157 3.46 -4.91 -0.28
CA ASP A 157 3.76 -3.48 -0.44
C ASP A 157 3.33 -3.02 -1.84
N CYS A 158 3.72 -3.78 -2.88
CA CYS A 158 3.33 -3.50 -4.26
C CYS A 158 1.81 -3.53 -4.45
N LEU A 159 1.10 -4.50 -3.84
CA LEU A 159 -0.36 -4.58 -3.90
C LEU A 159 -1.02 -3.38 -3.19
N VAL A 160 -0.50 -2.98 -2.03
CA VAL A 160 -1.03 -1.89 -1.20
C VAL A 160 -0.86 -0.54 -1.89
N TYR A 161 0.34 -0.25 -2.38
CA TYR A 161 0.59 1.00 -3.11
C TYR A 161 -0.23 1.08 -4.40
N ALA A 162 -0.27 0.01 -5.20
CA ALA A 162 -1.07 -0.03 -6.42
C ALA A 162 -2.57 0.10 -6.12
N GLY A 163 -3.05 -0.62 -5.12
CA GLY A 163 -4.43 -0.62 -4.68
C GLY A 163 -4.91 0.74 -4.19
N LEU A 164 -4.09 1.45 -3.41
CA LEU A 164 -4.41 2.79 -2.91
C LEU A 164 -4.37 3.86 -4.01
N VAL A 165 -3.46 3.76 -4.98
CA VAL A 165 -3.50 4.64 -6.17
C VAL A 165 -4.80 4.41 -6.94
N GLY A 166 -5.17 3.15 -7.18
CA GLY A 166 -6.43 2.80 -7.83
C GLY A 166 -7.66 3.28 -7.05
N ALA A 167 -7.64 3.16 -5.72
CA ALA A 167 -8.73 3.62 -4.85
C ALA A 167 -8.88 5.15 -4.84
N GLY A 168 -7.75 5.88 -4.84
CA GLY A 168 -7.79 7.34 -4.96
C GLY A 168 -8.32 7.80 -6.30
N PHE A 169 -7.95 7.13 -7.39
CA PHE A 169 -8.48 7.42 -8.71
C PHE A 169 -9.98 7.12 -8.78
N ALA A 170 -10.42 5.94 -8.34
CA ALA A 170 -11.82 5.55 -8.26
C ALA A 170 -12.63 6.54 -7.43
N TRP A 171 -12.07 6.99 -6.29
CA TRP A 171 -12.74 7.95 -5.42
C TRP A 171 -13.18 9.21 -6.18
N LEU A 172 -12.26 9.84 -6.90
CA LEU A 172 -12.53 11.07 -7.64
C LEU A 172 -13.38 10.81 -8.88
N GLU A 173 -13.10 9.71 -9.58
CA GLU A 173 -13.87 9.32 -10.77
C GLU A 173 -15.34 9.04 -10.40
N ASP A 174 -15.61 8.30 -9.34
CA ASP A 174 -16.98 8.04 -8.87
C ASP A 174 -17.72 9.34 -8.54
N ILE A 175 -17.03 10.34 -7.96
CA ILE A 175 -17.62 11.66 -7.71
C ILE A 175 -17.99 12.34 -9.03
N LEU A 176 -17.10 12.31 -10.04
CA LEU A 176 -17.35 12.88 -11.36
C LEU A 176 -18.59 12.25 -12.01
N TYR A 177 -18.66 10.92 -12.07
CA TYR A 177 -19.79 10.21 -12.70
C TYR A 177 -21.11 10.40 -11.93
N ILE A 178 -21.08 10.40 -10.61
CA ILE A 178 -22.29 10.60 -9.79
C ILE A 178 -22.77 12.05 -9.88
N ALA A 179 -21.85 13.02 -9.95
CA ALA A 179 -22.17 14.44 -10.10
C ALA A 179 -22.73 14.81 -11.48
N ASP A 180 -22.46 14.00 -12.51
CA ASP A 180 -22.98 14.21 -13.86
C ASP A 180 -24.47 13.83 -14.01
N GLY A 181 -25.05 13.16 -13.00
CA GLY A 181 -26.48 12.80 -13.02
C GLY A 181 -27.40 14.01 -13.12
N THR A 182 -28.37 13.95 -14.03
CA THR A 182 -29.34 15.04 -14.27
C THR A 182 -30.42 15.16 -13.19
N SER A 183 -30.62 14.09 -12.43
CA SER A 183 -31.53 14.02 -11.30
C SER A 183 -30.89 13.26 -10.13
N LEU A 184 -31.45 13.43 -8.93
CA LEU A 184 -31.03 12.63 -7.76
C LEU A 184 -31.18 11.13 -8.02
N GLY A 185 -32.22 10.72 -8.75
CA GLY A 185 -32.43 9.32 -9.13
C GLY A 185 -31.30 8.78 -9.99
N ASP A 186 -30.86 9.54 -10.99
CA ASP A 186 -29.74 9.17 -11.87
C ASP A 186 -28.43 9.07 -11.10
N SER A 187 -28.13 10.07 -10.27
CA SER A 187 -26.94 10.06 -9.40
C SER A 187 -26.92 8.83 -8.49
N LEU A 188 -28.06 8.48 -7.87
CA LEU A 188 -28.16 7.31 -7.00
C LEU A 188 -28.06 5.99 -7.77
N LEU A 189 -28.61 5.91 -8.98
CA LEU A 189 -28.48 4.73 -9.83
C LEU A 189 -27.02 4.53 -10.26
N THR A 190 -26.36 5.58 -10.73
CA THR A 190 -24.93 5.56 -11.08
C THR A 190 -24.08 5.17 -9.88
N ALA A 191 -24.37 5.73 -8.69
CA ALA A 191 -23.71 5.37 -7.45
C ALA A 191 -23.90 3.89 -7.11
N ALA A 192 -25.12 3.34 -7.26
CA ALA A 192 -25.39 1.93 -6.98
C ALA A 192 -24.58 1.01 -7.91
N VAL A 193 -24.58 1.28 -9.22
CA VAL A 193 -23.81 0.47 -10.18
C VAL A 193 -22.32 0.54 -9.87
N ARG A 194 -21.76 1.75 -9.73
CA ARG A 194 -20.31 1.93 -9.56
C ARG A 194 -19.81 1.42 -8.20
N LEU A 195 -20.50 1.76 -7.11
CA LEU A 195 -20.02 1.50 -5.75
C LEU A 195 -20.34 0.08 -5.24
N ILE A 196 -21.32 -0.60 -5.81
CA ILE A 196 -21.64 -2.01 -5.46
C ILE A 196 -20.90 -2.97 -6.39
N MET A 197 -20.95 -2.72 -7.70
CA MET A 197 -20.36 -3.63 -8.68
C MET A 197 -18.86 -3.39 -8.84
N GLY A 198 -18.41 -2.14 -8.79
CA GLY A 198 -17.03 -1.75 -9.08
C GLY A 198 -16.15 -1.24 -7.93
N PRO A 199 -16.44 -1.42 -6.62
CA PRO A 199 -15.71 -0.70 -5.56
C PRO A 199 -14.21 -1.03 -5.54
N PHE A 200 -13.82 -2.21 -6.02
CA PHE A 200 -12.41 -2.61 -6.10
C PHE A 200 -11.86 -2.61 -7.53
N ALA A 201 -12.62 -2.19 -8.54
CA ALA A 201 -12.26 -2.37 -9.96
C ALA A 201 -10.91 -1.71 -10.30
N HIS A 202 -10.78 -0.39 -10.10
CA HIS A 202 -9.51 0.32 -10.36
C HIS A 202 -8.37 -0.19 -9.50
N SER A 203 -8.61 -0.48 -8.21
CA SER A 203 -7.61 -1.06 -7.33
C SER A 203 -7.12 -2.41 -7.87
N LEU A 204 -8.02 -3.26 -8.38
CA LEU A 204 -7.69 -4.56 -8.95
C LEU A 204 -6.90 -4.43 -10.25
N PHE A 205 -7.29 -3.50 -11.15
CA PHE A 205 -6.57 -3.25 -12.40
C PHE A 205 -5.15 -2.80 -12.13
N THR A 206 -4.98 -1.73 -11.34
CA THR A 206 -3.65 -1.20 -11.02
C THR A 206 -2.81 -2.21 -10.22
N THR A 207 -3.44 -3.09 -9.44
CA THR A 207 -2.75 -4.20 -8.76
C THR A 207 -2.05 -5.14 -9.76
N MET A 208 -2.56 -5.36 -10.97
CA MET A 208 -1.85 -6.15 -12.00
C MET A 208 -0.53 -5.49 -12.41
N PHE A 209 -0.51 -4.15 -12.51
CA PHE A 209 0.73 -3.40 -12.68
C PHE A 209 1.65 -3.64 -11.47
N GLY A 210 1.12 -3.51 -10.25
CA GLY A 210 1.85 -3.79 -9.00
C GLY A 210 2.54 -5.15 -8.97
N ILE A 211 1.88 -6.20 -9.45
CA ILE A 211 2.45 -7.55 -9.58
C ILE A 211 3.62 -7.56 -10.58
N GLY A 212 3.48 -6.89 -11.73
CA GLY A 212 4.55 -6.73 -12.71
C GLY A 212 5.78 -6.01 -12.13
N VAL A 213 5.56 -4.95 -11.34
CA VAL A 213 6.62 -4.23 -10.61
C VAL A 213 7.30 -5.16 -9.61
N TRP A 214 6.55 -5.93 -8.83
CA TRP A 214 7.11 -6.89 -7.89
C TRP A 214 8.05 -7.88 -8.61
N PHE A 215 7.62 -8.48 -9.73
CA PHE A 215 8.49 -9.36 -10.51
C PHE A 215 9.73 -8.63 -11.06
N ALA A 216 9.58 -7.39 -11.53
CA ALA A 216 10.68 -6.57 -12.02
C ALA A 216 11.74 -6.31 -10.94
N LEU A 217 11.35 -6.12 -9.69
CA LEU A 217 12.28 -5.90 -8.57
C LEU A 217 13.23 -7.09 -8.34
N HIS A 218 12.84 -8.29 -8.75
CA HIS A 218 13.62 -9.53 -8.62
C HIS A 218 14.49 -9.84 -9.84
N LYS A 219 14.46 -9.02 -10.90
CA LYS A 219 15.29 -9.23 -12.10
C LYS A 219 16.58 -8.42 -12.02
N ARG A 220 17.67 -8.95 -12.57
CA ARG A 220 18.95 -8.23 -12.71
C ARG A 220 19.04 -7.45 -14.02
N SER A 221 18.64 -8.08 -15.13
CA SER A 221 18.66 -7.47 -16.47
C SER A 221 17.60 -6.38 -16.63
N SER A 222 18.00 -5.23 -17.18
CA SER A 222 17.09 -4.11 -17.48
C SER A 222 15.99 -4.50 -18.47
N LEU A 223 16.30 -5.35 -19.45
CA LEU A 223 15.30 -5.84 -20.41
C LEU A 223 14.25 -6.72 -19.72
N ALA A 224 14.69 -7.62 -18.84
CA ALA A 224 13.77 -8.46 -18.06
C ALA A 224 12.88 -7.63 -17.11
N LYS A 225 13.43 -6.56 -16.52
CA LYS A 225 12.66 -5.60 -15.72
C LYS A 225 11.58 -4.92 -16.54
N ALA A 226 11.96 -4.35 -17.69
CA ALA A 226 11.04 -3.68 -18.60
C ALA A 226 9.94 -4.64 -19.08
N GLY A 227 10.29 -5.88 -19.40
CA GLY A 227 9.30 -6.92 -19.75
C GLY A 227 8.29 -7.21 -18.65
N CYS A 228 8.73 -7.33 -17.39
CA CYS A 228 7.81 -7.56 -16.26
C CYS A 228 6.87 -6.37 -16.02
N ILE A 229 7.40 -5.14 -16.10
CA ILE A 229 6.61 -3.90 -15.98
C ILE A 229 5.58 -3.83 -17.10
N LEU A 230 6.01 -4.06 -18.35
CA LEU A 230 5.15 -3.99 -19.52
C LEU A 230 4.03 -5.03 -19.44
N LEU A 231 4.34 -6.27 -19.06
CA LEU A 231 3.32 -7.32 -18.92
C LEU A 231 2.30 -6.99 -17.82
N GLY A 232 2.75 -6.46 -16.67
CA GLY A 232 1.84 -6.02 -15.61
C GLY A 232 0.95 -4.86 -16.04
N TYR A 233 1.53 -3.88 -16.75
CA TYR A 233 0.79 -2.76 -17.33
C TYR A 233 -0.25 -3.23 -18.37
N LEU A 234 0.14 -4.09 -19.31
CA LEU A 234 -0.79 -4.63 -20.30
C LEU A 234 -1.91 -5.44 -19.66
N ALA A 235 -1.63 -6.22 -18.61
CA ALA A 235 -2.66 -6.93 -17.86
C ALA A 235 -3.65 -5.94 -17.20
N ALA A 236 -3.17 -4.85 -16.61
CA ALA A 236 -4.03 -3.81 -16.05
C ALA A 236 -4.92 -3.17 -17.12
N VAL A 237 -4.33 -2.78 -18.26
CA VAL A 237 -5.04 -2.17 -19.39
C VAL A 237 -6.09 -3.11 -19.96
N ILE A 238 -5.75 -4.38 -20.20
CA ILE A 238 -6.69 -5.36 -20.76
C ILE A 238 -7.87 -5.58 -19.82
N MET A 239 -7.62 -5.75 -18.52
CA MET A 239 -8.71 -5.91 -17.56
C MET A 239 -9.63 -4.70 -17.51
N HIS A 240 -9.05 -3.50 -17.50
CA HIS A 240 -9.81 -2.27 -17.47
C HIS A 240 -10.57 -2.04 -18.79
N ALA A 241 -9.95 -2.30 -19.94
CA ALA A 241 -10.58 -2.23 -21.24
C ALA A 241 -11.75 -3.21 -21.38
N LEU A 242 -11.63 -4.43 -20.85
CA LEU A 242 -12.74 -5.39 -20.83
C LEU A 242 -13.90 -4.88 -19.97
N TRP A 243 -13.61 -4.28 -18.81
CA TRP A 243 -14.63 -3.68 -17.95
C TRP A 243 -15.36 -2.53 -18.65
N ASN A 244 -14.63 -1.54 -19.16
CA ASN A 244 -15.21 -0.39 -19.86
C ASN A 244 -15.90 -0.78 -21.17
N GLY A 245 -15.30 -1.66 -21.96
CA GLY A 245 -15.90 -2.15 -23.19
C GLY A 245 -17.21 -2.91 -22.95
N SER A 246 -17.30 -3.65 -21.84
CA SER A 246 -18.51 -4.41 -21.51
C SER A 246 -19.73 -3.52 -21.23
N SER A 247 -19.55 -2.34 -20.65
CA SER A 247 -20.65 -1.41 -20.38
C SER A 247 -21.19 -0.75 -21.66
N LEU A 248 -20.36 -0.60 -22.70
CA LEU A 248 -20.75 -0.04 -23.99
C LEU A 248 -21.55 -1.02 -24.85
N ILE A 249 -21.32 -2.33 -24.70
CA ILE A 249 -22.01 -3.37 -25.48
C ILE A 249 -23.44 -3.57 -24.95
N GLY A 250 -23.58 -3.60 -23.62
CA GLY A 250 -24.89 -3.66 -22.97
C GLY A 250 -24.88 -4.41 -21.64
N PRO A 251 -26.00 -4.37 -20.89
CA PRO A 251 -26.07 -4.91 -19.53
C PRO A 251 -25.72 -6.40 -19.44
N GLU A 252 -26.15 -7.22 -20.40
CA GLU A 252 -25.85 -8.66 -20.41
C GLU A 252 -24.35 -8.93 -20.47
N THR A 253 -23.62 -8.21 -21.33
CA THR A 253 -22.16 -8.35 -21.45
C THR A 253 -21.45 -7.81 -20.22
N TYR A 254 -21.91 -6.67 -19.68
CA TYR A 254 -21.41 -6.12 -18.43
C TYR A 254 -21.50 -7.11 -17.26
N PHE A 255 -22.67 -7.72 -17.05
CA PHE A 255 -22.84 -8.73 -16.00
C PHE A 255 -22.06 -10.01 -16.29
N ALA A 256 -21.94 -10.43 -17.55
CA ALA A 256 -21.12 -11.59 -17.91
C ALA A 256 -19.63 -11.34 -17.58
N VAL A 257 -19.07 -10.19 -17.96
CA VAL A 257 -17.69 -9.81 -17.61
C VAL A 257 -17.53 -9.67 -16.10
N TYR A 258 -18.52 -9.12 -15.39
CA TYR A 258 -18.48 -9.05 -13.93
C TYR A 258 -18.39 -10.43 -13.28
N PHE A 259 -19.31 -11.35 -13.57
CA PHE A 259 -19.38 -12.64 -12.88
C PHE A 259 -18.34 -13.65 -13.35
N PHE A 260 -18.07 -13.73 -14.65
CA PHE A 260 -17.18 -14.76 -15.21
C PHE A 260 -15.72 -14.32 -15.34
N TRP A 261 -15.44 -13.02 -15.24
CA TRP A 261 -14.07 -12.51 -15.32
C TRP A 261 -13.65 -11.76 -14.06
N MET A 262 -14.35 -10.69 -13.69
CA MET A 262 -13.94 -9.84 -12.56
C MET A 262 -13.99 -10.57 -11.23
N VAL A 263 -15.07 -11.29 -10.92
CA VAL A 263 -15.20 -12.03 -9.65
C VAL A 263 -14.10 -13.09 -9.50
N PRO A 264 -13.84 -13.98 -10.48
CA PRO A 264 -12.74 -14.94 -10.39
C PRO A 264 -11.37 -14.28 -10.21
N VAL A 265 -11.06 -13.22 -10.96
CA VAL A 265 -9.77 -12.52 -10.81
C VAL A 265 -9.66 -11.84 -9.46
N PHE A 266 -10.74 -11.24 -8.95
CA PHE A 266 -10.79 -10.65 -7.62
C PHE A 266 -10.58 -11.70 -6.52
N VAL A 267 -11.22 -12.87 -6.63
CA VAL A 267 -11.00 -14.00 -5.72
C VAL A 267 -9.54 -14.45 -5.75
N PHE A 268 -8.94 -14.56 -6.93
CA PHE A 268 -7.52 -14.91 -7.07
C PHE A 268 -6.62 -13.84 -6.43
N ALA A 269 -6.91 -12.56 -6.62
CA ALA A 269 -6.19 -11.46 -5.99
C ALA A 269 -6.30 -11.51 -4.45
N ILE A 270 -7.47 -11.84 -3.90
CA ILE A 270 -7.66 -12.05 -2.46
C ILE A 270 -6.82 -13.23 -1.97
N ILE A 271 -6.84 -14.36 -2.68
CA ILE A 271 -6.04 -15.55 -2.33
C ILE A 271 -4.56 -15.19 -2.32
N LEU A 272 -4.07 -14.51 -3.36
CA LEU A 272 -2.69 -14.04 -3.47
C LEU A 272 -2.34 -13.11 -2.29
N ALA A 273 -3.19 -12.14 -1.98
CA ALA A 273 -2.99 -11.18 -0.89
C ALA A 273 -2.93 -11.90 0.48
N VAL A 274 -3.86 -12.82 0.75
CA VAL A 274 -3.88 -13.60 2.00
C VAL A 274 -2.65 -14.53 2.10
N GLN A 275 -2.24 -15.15 1.00
CA GLN A 275 -1.02 -15.98 0.95
C GLN A 275 0.24 -15.14 1.20
N SER A 276 0.34 -13.94 0.59
CA SER A 276 1.43 -13.00 0.81
C SER A 276 1.55 -12.64 2.29
N ARG A 277 0.44 -12.23 2.91
CA ARG A 277 0.37 -11.92 4.35
C ARG A 277 0.72 -13.11 5.26
N ARG A 278 0.37 -14.33 4.87
CA ARG A 278 0.77 -15.56 5.60
C ARG A 278 2.25 -15.85 5.43
N LYS A 279 2.84 -15.54 4.27
CA LYS A 279 4.27 -15.70 4.01
C LYS A 279 5.09 -14.76 4.89
N GLU A 280 4.67 -13.50 5.04
CA GLU A 280 5.28 -12.53 5.96
C GLU A 280 5.32 -13.04 7.41
N GLN A 281 4.21 -13.63 7.88
CA GLN A 281 4.16 -14.25 9.20
C GLN A 281 5.23 -15.36 9.34
N ARG A 282 5.35 -16.22 8.32
CA ARG A 282 6.31 -17.32 8.31
C ARG A 282 7.75 -16.80 8.31
N ILE A 283 8.04 -15.79 7.49
CA ILE A 283 9.35 -15.13 7.47
C ILE A 283 9.75 -14.66 8.87
N VAL A 284 8.87 -13.91 9.54
CA VAL A 284 9.15 -13.44 10.91
C VAL A 284 9.38 -14.63 11.84
N ALA A 285 8.52 -15.64 11.81
CA ALA A 285 8.65 -16.82 12.67
C ALA A 285 9.97 -17.59 12.44
N GLU A 286 10.39 -17.74 11.18
CA GLU A 286 11.61 -18.45 10.78
C GLU A 286 12.89 -17.71 11.20
N LYS A 287 12.89 -16.37 11.25
CA LYS A 287 14.08 -15.60 11.65
C LYS A 287 14.24 -15.43 13.16
N LEU A 288 13.17 -15.60 13.95
CA LEU A 288 13.20 -15.43 15.40
C LEU A 288 14.24 -16.31 16.12
N PRO A 289 14.39 -17.62 15.82
CA PRO A 289 15.42 -18.45 16.47
C PRO A 289 16.84 -17.90 16.31
N GLY A 290 17.19 -17.41 15.12
CA GLY A 290 18.49 -16.78 14.87
C GLY A 290 18.66 -15.42 15.55
N MET A 291 17.57 -14.72 15.87
CA MET A 291 17.61 -13.50 16.69
C MET A 291 17.75 -13.80 18.18
N VAL A 292 17.16 -14.91 18.64
CA VAL A 292 17.35 -15.43 20.01
C VAL A 292 18.80 -15.84 20.23
N ALA A 293 19.38 -16.59 19.30
CA ALA A 293 20.79 -16.99 19.36
C ALA A 293 21.74 -15.78 19.37
N ALA A 294 21.38 -14.72 18.65
CA ALA A 294 22.12 -13.45 18.63
C ALA A 294 21.78 -12.50 19.82
N GLN A 295 20.96 -12.94 20.77
CA GLN A 295 20.54 -12.17 21.96
C GLN A 295 19.84 -10.84 21.65
N LEU A 296 19.25 -10.70 20.46
CA LEU A 296 18.47 -9.52 20.08
C LEU A 296 17.05 -9.58 20.67
N VAL A 297 16.49 -10.80 20.76
CA VAL A 297 15.18 -11.09 21.36
C VAL A 297 15.31 -12.24 22.35
N THR A 298 14.45 -12.27 23.36
CA THR A 298 14.42 -13.36 24.33
C THR A 298 13.56 -14.53 23.82
N PRO A 299 13.74 -15.77 24.33
CA PRO A 299 12.87 -16.89 23.99
C PRO A 299 11.39 -16.60 24.30
N SER A 300 11.11 -15.92 25.41
CA SER A 300 9.75 -15.51 25.79
C SER A 300 9.15 -14.54 24.76
N GLU A 301 9.93 -13.56 24.30
CA GLU A 301 9.49 -12.61 23.27
C GLU A 301 9.19 -13.28 21.93
N ALA A 302 9.99 -14.28 21.55
CA ALA A 302 9.77 -15.04 20.32
C ALA A 302 8.40 -15.75 20.30
N THR A 303 7.84 -16.12 21.46
CA THR A 303 6.53 -16.81 21.56
C THR A 303 5.37 -15.94 21.08
N TRP A 304 5.47 -14.61 21.22
CA TRP A 304 4.39 -13.69 20.86
C TRP A 304 4.70 -12.83 19.63
N LEU A 305 5.97 -12.68 19.25
CA LEU A 305 6.36 -11.96 18.03
C LEU A 305 5.98 -12.70 16.73
N ASN A 306 5.84 -14.02 16.80
CA ASN A 306 5.57 -14.92 15.67
C ASN A 306 4.16 -14.83 15.07
N SER A 307 3.21 -14.11 15.71
CA SER A 307 1.84 -13.98 15.22
C SER A 307 1.26 -12.60 15.56
N ILE A 308 0.45 -12.04 14.65
CA ILE A 308 -0.23 -10.76 14.89
C ILE A 308 -1.17 -10.85 16.11
N ARG A 309 -1.85 -11.99 16.29
CA ARG A 309 -2.77 -12.19 17.41
C ARG A 309 -2.03 -12.11 18.75
N ASN A 310 -0.93 -12.84 18.88
CA ASN A 310 -0.17 -12.90 20.14
C ASN A 310 0.52 -11.57 20.41
N ARG A 311 1.05 -10.92 19.37
CA ARG A 311 1.61 -9.57 19.45
C ARG A 311 0.59 -8.56 19.99
N LYS A 312 -0.66 -8.59 19.48
CA LYS A 312 -1.73 -7.72 20.00
C LYS A 312 -2.02 -7.98 21.48
N LEU A 313 -2.02 -9.25 21.92
CA LEU A 313 -2.20 -9.60 23.32
C LEU A 313 -1.05 -9.10 24.21
N ALA A 314 0.19 -9.27 23.78
CA ALA A 314 1.38 -8.78 24.49
C ALA A 314 1.38 -7.24 24.59
N ILE A 315 1.06 -6.54 23.51
CA ILE A 315 0.95 -5.08 23.48
C ILE A 315 -0.19 -4.60 24.40
N ALA A 316 -1.35 -5.27 24.39
CA ALA A 316 -2.45 -4.94 25.29
C ALA A 316 -2.08 -5.21 26.76
N HIS A 317 -1.30 -6.25 27.03
CA HIS A 317 -0.77 -6.52 28.36
C HIS A 317 0.21 -5.42 28.81
N ALA A 318 1.12 -4.99 27.93
CA ALA A 318 2.01 -3.86 28.19
C ALA A 318 1.25 -2.56 28.49
N HIS A 319 0.14 -2.30 27.78
CA HIS A 319 -0.75 -1.18 28.10
C HIS A 319 -1.32 -1.29 29.52
N ARG A 320 -1.75 -2.47 29.96
CA ARG A 320 -2.33 -2.64 31.30
C ARG A 320 -1.30 -2.36 32.41
N ILE A 321 -0.04 -2.72 32.18
CA ILE A 321 1.03 -2.49 33.16
C ILE A 321 1.49 -1.01 33.18
N GLY A 322 1.76 -0.43 32.01
CA GLY A 322 2.45 0.87 31.92
C GLY A 322 1.78 1.92 31.03
N GLY A 323 0.49 1.75 30.74
CA GLY A 323 -0.31 2.71 29.98
C GLY A 323 0.11 2.90 28.52
N LYS A 324 -0.25 4.07 27.97
CA LYS A 324 0.04 4.44 26.57
C LYS A 324 1.54 4.44 26.24
N PRO A 325 2.46 4.93 27.11
CA PRO A 325 3.89 4.91 26.83
C PRO A 325 4.44 3.49 26.68
N ALA A 326 4.08 2.57 27.60
CA ALA A 326 4.50 1.17 27.52
C ALA A 326 3.97 0.47 26.27
N ARG A 327 2.69 0.69 25.94
CA ARG A 327 2.09 0.21 24.69
C ARG A 327 2.92 0.64 23.47
N LYS A 328 3.20 1.94 23.36
CA LYS A 328 3.92 2.51 22.21
C LYS A 328 5.35 1.97 22.11
N ALA A 329 6.03 1.80 23.25
CA ALA A 329 7.39 1.28 23.29
C ALA A 329 7.46 -0.19 22.85
N VAL A 330 6.56 -1.05 23.33
CA VAL A 330 6.48 -2.46 22.92
C VAL A 330 6.03 -2.58 21.45
N GLU A 331 5.11 -1.73 20.99
CA GLU A 331 4.76 -1.63 19.56
C GLU A 331 5.98 -1.31 18.68
N ASN A 332 6.78 -0.30 19.07
CA ASN A 332 7.98 0.08 18.33
C ASN A 332 9.03 -1.04 18.34
N PHE A 333 9.25 -1.70 19.48
CA PHE A 333 10.16 -2.84 19.57
C PHE A 333 9.72 -3.98 18.65
N ALA A 334 8.45 -4.36 18.69
CA ALA A 334 7.92 -5.40 17.83
C ALA A 334 8.04 -5.06 16.34
N ALA A 335 7.83 -3.79 15.97
CA ALA A 335 8.04 -3.31 14.61
C ALA A 335 9.51 -3.47 14.18
N GLN A 336 10.48 -3.01 14.97
CA GLN A 336 11.90 -3.13 14.63
C GLN A 336 12.37 -4.59 14.51
N VAL A 337 11.82 -5.50 15.30
CA VAL A 337 12.13 -6.93 15.16
C VAL A 337 11.64 -7.47 13.82
N VAL A 338 10.45 -7.05 13.37
CA VAL A 338 9.90 -7.47 12.08
C VAL A 338 10.74 -6.92 10.93
N GLU A 339 11.12 -5.65 10.98
CA GLU A 339 12.00 -5.02 9.99
C GLU A 339 13.32 -5.79 9.84
N LEU A 340 13.97 -6.09 10.97
CA LEU A 340 15.19 -6.89 10.95
C LEU A 340 14.95 -8.30 10.37
N ALA A 341 13.79 -8.90 10.60
CA ALA A 341 13.46 -10.22 10.06
C ALA A 341 13.36 -10.18 8.53
N PHE A 342 12.72 -9.16 7.97
CA PHE A 342 12.62 -8.97 6.52
C PHE A 342 13.97 -8.65 5.87
N VAL A 343 14.82 -7.87 6.53
CA VAL A 343 16.18 -7.59 6.05
C VAL A 343 17.02 -8.88 6.03
N ARG A 344 17.00 -9.66 7.10
CA ARG A 344 17.69 -10.96 7.16
C ARG A 344 17.18 -11.94 6.10
N ASP A 345 15.87 -12.02 5.92
CA ASP A 345 15.26 -12.87 4.89
C ASP A 345 15.65 -12.49 3.47
N ARG A 346 15.82 -11.20 3.19
CA ARG A 346 16.30 -10.71 1.90
C ARG A 346 17.74 -11.16 1.61
N ILE A 347 18.58 -11.14 2.64
CA ILE A 347 19.97 -11.62 2.57
C ILE A 347 19.97 -13.13 2.30
N ASP A 348 19.20 -13.90 3.07
CA ASP A 348 19.13 -15.36 2.93
C ASP A 348 18.60 -15.80 1.56
N ARG A 349 17.73 -15.00 0.93
CA ARG A 349 17.25 -15.23 -0.45
C ARG A 349 18.26 -14.86 -1.54
N GLY A 350 19.47 -14.42 -1.20
CA GLY A 350 20.52 -14.07 -2.15
C GLY A 350 20.40 -12.68 -2.76
N PHE A 351 19.59 -11.80 -2.16
CA PHE A 351 19.45 -10.39 -2.55
C PHE A 351 20.27 -9.44 -1.64
N GLY A 352 21.23 -9.96 -0.89
CA GLY A 352 22.16 -9.16 -0.11
C GLY A 352 23.14 -8.40 -1.01
N ASP A 353 23.10 -7.07 -0.96
CA ASP A 353 24.14 -6.18 -1.45
C ASP A 353 24.73 -5.38 -0.28
N GLU A 354 25.79 -4.60 -0.52
CA GLU A 354 26.45 -3.80 0.51
C GLU A 354 25.46 -2.93 1.32
N ARG A 355 24.41 -2.42 0.66
CA ARG A 355 23.39 -1.59 1.30
C ARG A 355 22.46 -2.42 2.17
N VAL A 356 22.04 -3.60 1.73
CA VAL A 356 21.20 -4.52 2.52
C VAL A 356 21.97 -5.02 3.75
N TYR A 357 23.27 -5.30 3.63
CA TYR A 357 24.10 -5.66 4.79
C TYR A 357 24.30 -4.49 5.76
N ALA A 358 24.47 -3.27 5.25
CA ALA A 358 24.47 -2.06 6.09
C ALA A 358 23.13 -1.88 6.81
N MET A 359 22.01 -2.11 6.11
CA MET A 359 20.66 -2.06 6.68
C MET A 359 20.46 -3.11 7.77
N GLN A 360 20.98 -4.34 7.60
CA GLN A 360 20.91 -5.37 8.64
C GLN A 360 21.58 -4.90 9.94
N THR A 361 22.72 -4.23 9.81
CA THR A 361 23.47 -3.70 10.94
C THR A 361 22.70 -2.55 11.61
N GLU A 362 22.19 -1.60 10.82
CA GLU A 362 21.36 -0.50 11.32
C GLU A 362 20.11 -1.01 12.05
N GLU A 363 19.40 -1.98 11.48
CA GLU A 363 18.19 -2.54 12.09
C GLU A 363 18.49 -3.36 13.36
N ALA A 364 19.62 -4.06 13.41
CA ALA A 364 20.07 -4.74 14.63
C ALA A 364 20.33 -3.74 15.77
N TYR A 365 21.00 -2.62 15.48
CA TYR A 365 21.16 -1.53 16.45
C TYR A 365 19.82 -0.90 16.83
N ALA A 366 18.90 -0.75 15.88
CA ALA A 366 17.58 -0.18 16.12
C ALA A 366 16.72 -1.09 17.02
N VAL A 367 16.81 -2.41 16.90
CA VAL A 367 16.19 -3.36 17.82
C VAL A 367 16.73 -3.16 19.25
N HIS A 368 18.04 -2.99 19.40
CA HIS A 368 18.65 -2.73 20.69
C HIS A 368 18.17 -1.40 21.30
N ALA A 369 18.17 -0.32 20.52
CA ALA A 369 17.66 0.98 20.95
C ALA A 369 16.17 0.92 21.32
N ALA A 370 15.36 0.23 20.52
CA ALA A 370 13.93 0.06 20.79
C ALA A 370 13.70 -0.71 22.10
N ARG A 371 14.48 -1.77 22.37
CA ARG A 371 14.46 -2.49 23.65
C ARG A 371 14.76 -1.57 24.82
N MET A 372 15.83 -0.77 24.74
CA MET A 372 16.22 0.15 25.81
C MET A 372 15.14 1.21 26.09
N SER A 373 14.39 1.61 25.07
CA SER A 373 13.23 2.51 25.22
C SER A 373 11.95 1.83 25.71
N ALA A 374 11.96 0.50 25.90
CA ALA A 374 10.80 -0.31 26.25
C ALA A 374 11.00 -1.09 27.57
N PRO A 375 11.12 -0.41 28.74
CA PRO A 375 11.29 -1.07 30.03
C PRO A 375 10.13 -2.01 30.37
N ALA A 376 8.94 -1.77 29.79
CA ALA A 376 7.77 -2.63 29.91
C ALA A 376 7.99 -4.07 29.38
N LEU A 377 9.02 -4.32 28.56
CA LEU A 377 9.41 -5.67 28.14
C LEU A 377 9.80 -6.55 29.34
N ALA A 378 10.36 -5.98 30.41
CA ALA A 378 10.66 -6.72 31.64
C ALA A 378 9.39 -7.30 32.29
N GLY A 379 8.29 -6.52 32.27
CA GLY A 379 6.97 -6.97 32.72
C GLY A 379 6.33 -8.03 31.82
N LEU A 380 6.87 -8.24 30.61
CA LEU A 380 6.45 -9.28 29.68
C LEU A 380 7.32 -10.55 29.75
N ALA A 381 8.34 -10.61 30.60
CA ALA A 381 9.25 -11.76 30.66
C ALA A 381 8.52 -13.09 30.91
N GLY A 382 7.46 -13.08 31.73
CA GLY A 382 6.59 -14.24 31.98
C GLY A 382 5.40 -14.39 31.03
N PHE A 383 5.20 -13.46 30.08
CA PHE A 383 4.07 -13.52 29.16
C PHE A 383 4.29 -14.61 28.11
N HIS A 384 3.53 -15.69 28.23
CA HIS A 384 3.47 -16.75 27.22
C HIS A 384 2.20 -16.57 26.41
N ALA A 385 2.36 -16.49 25.09
CA ALA A 385 1.20 -16.46 24.22
C ALA A 385 0.40 -17.77 24.34
N PRO A 386 -0.94 -17.72 24.32
CA PRO A 386 -1.73 -18.93 24.22
C PRO A 386 -1.39 -19.70 22.93
N PRO A 387 -1.43 -21.04 22.95
CA PRO A 387 -1.14 -21.84 21.76
C PRO A 387 -2.06 -21.42 20.61
N VAL A 388 -1.48 -21.29 19.41
CA VAL A 388 -2.21 -20.94 18.20
C VAL A 388 -3.13 -22.12 17.87
N ARG A 389 -4.44 -21.95 18.08
CA ARG A 389 -5.48 -22.91 17.67
C ARG A 389 -5.71 -22.85 16.17
#